data_AF-K1SJK3-F1
#
_entry.id   AF-K1SJK3-F1
#
_cell.length_a   1.000
_cell.length_b   1.000
_cell.length_c   1.000
_cell.angle_alpha   90.00
_cell.angle_beta   90.00
_cell.angle_gamma   90.00
#
_symmetry.space_group_name_H-M   'P 1'
#
loop_
_entity.id
_entity.type
_entity.pdbx_description
1 polymer ?
#
loop_
_entity_poly.entity_id
_entity_poly.type
_entity_poly.pdbx_seq_one_letter_code
_entity_poly.pdbx_strand_id
1 'polypeptide(L)'
;MNFYDIEFVKGFIRMCDDGWQQGWHERNGGNLSYRLSEKDVEKAKEYFKEDDKWQSIGASVPDLANEYFMVTGSGKFFRNVILKPEDSTCIIKVDETGEKYKIVWGLVNGGRPTSELPSHLMNHQVKKKATNGEYRVIYHCHTTNVIALTFVLPLDDKVFTRELWEMATECPVVFPDGIGVV
;
A
#
# COMPACT_ATOMS: atom_id res chain seq x y z
N MET A 1 -15.69 -17.99 10.88
CA MET A 1 -14.81 -17.59 9.77
C MET A 1 -13.50 -17.15 10.38
N ASN A 2 -12.33 -17.42 9.80
CA ASN A 2 -11.07 -16.84 10.30
C ASN A 2 -10.83 -15.48 9.62
N PHE A 3 -10.09 -14.56 10.25
CA PHE A 3 -9.65 -13.31 9.64
C PHE A 3 -8.98 -13.53 8.28
N TYR A 4 -8.12 -14.56 8.19
CA TYR A 4 -7.42 -14.91 6.94
C TYR A 4 -8.33 -15.49 5.86
N ASP A 5 -9.58 -15.81 6.17
CA ASP A 5 -10.56 -16.24 5.17
C ASP A 5 -11.20 -15.08 4.41
N ILE A 6 -11.08 -13.87 4.93
CA ILE A 6 -11.65 -12.66 4.33
C ILE A 6 -10.92 -12.34 3.01
N GLU A 7 -11.70 -12.06 1.98
CA GLU A 7 -11.22 -11.91 0.60
C GLU A 7 -10.14 -10.83 0.44
N PHE A 8 -10.32 -9.64 1.02
CA PHE A 8 -9.30 -8.59 0.91
C PHE A 8 -7.99 -8.98 1.60
N VAL A 9 -8.06 -9.74 2.71
CA VAL A 9 -6.88 -10.23 3.44
C VAL A 9 -6.12 -11.24 2.57
N LYS A 10 -6.83 -12.18 1.94
CA LYS A 10 -6.24 -13.12 0.97
C LYS A 10 -5.59 -12.39 -0.20
N GLY A 11 -6.27 -11.39 -0.76
CA GLY A 11 -5.75 -10.57 -1.84
C GLY A 11 -4.48 -9.82 -1.46
N PHE A 12 -4.45 -9.21 -0.27
CA PHE A 12 -3.29 -8.50 0.25
C PHE A 12 -2.09 -9.44 0.44
N ILE A 13 -2.31 -10.60 1.07
CA ILE A 13 -1.25 -11.60 1.28
C ILE A 13 -0.70 -12.10 -0.05
N ARG A 14 -1.60 -12.41 -1.01
CA ARG A 14 -1.21 -12.87 -2.34
C ARG A 14 -0.39 -11.83 -3.07
N MET A 15 -0.80 -10.56 -3.08
CA MET A 15 -0.06 -9.50 -3.76
C MET A 15 1.36 -9.36 -3.18
N CYS A 16 1.51 -9.52 -1.87
CA CYS A 16 2.83 -9.52 -1.24
C CYS A 16 3.70 -10.71 -1.68
N ASP A 17 3.13 -11.92 -1.73
CA ASP A 17 3.89 -13.10 -2.17
C ASP A 17 4.24 -13.03 -3.66
N ASP A 18 3.28 -12.66 -4.52
CA ASP A 18 3.48 -12.53 -5.96
C ASP A 18 4.63 -11.54 -6.26
N GLY A 19 4.65 -10.37 -5.61
CA GLY A 19 5.74 -9.40 -5.77
C GLY A 19 7.10 -9.92 -5.26
N TRP A 20 7.11 -10.70 -4.18
CA TRP A 20 8.33 -11.35 -3.70
C TRP A 20 8.85 -12.38 -4.72
N GLN A 21 7.98 -13.22 -5.28
CA GLN A 21 8.36 -14.24 -6.26
C GLN A 21 8.88 -13.62 -7.57
N GLN A 22 8.42 -12.43 -7.92
CA GLN A 22 8.95 -11.64 -9.03
C GLN A 22 10.34 -11.03 -8.75
N GLY A 23 10.84 -11.13 -7.51
CA GLY A 23 12.13 -10.57 -7.10
C GLY A 23 12.10 -9.06 -6.86
N TRP A 24 10.93 -8.45 -6.70
CA TRP A 24 10.78 -6.99 -6.55
C TRP A 24 10.93 -6.48 -5.11
N HIS A 25 11.14 -7.37 -4.15
CA HIS A 25 11.13 -7.04 -2.71
C HIS A 25 12.28 -7.71 -1.96
N GLU A 26 13.51 -7.31 -2.25
CA GLU A 26 14.66 -7.74 -1.46
C GLU A 26 14.58 -7.22 -0.02
N ARG A 27 14.85 -8.10 0.95
CA ARG A 27 14.80 -7.77 2.39
C ARG A 27 13.46 -7.10 2.78
N ASN A 28 13.49 -5.82 3.11
CA ASN A 28 12.36 -5.01 3.52
C ASN A 28 12.02 -3.92 2.49
N GLY A 29 12.52 -4.05 1.25
CA GLY A 29 12.28 -3.13 0.15
C GLY A 29 10.84 -3.22 -0.35
N GLY A 30 10.22 -2.06 -0.58
CA GLY A 30 8.82 -1.95 -0.93
C GLY A 30 7.85 -2.01 0.25
N ASN A 31 6.61 -1.61 -0.02
CA ASN A 31 5.52 -1.53 0.95
C ASN A 31 4.17 -1.47 0.21
N LEU A 32 3.10 -1.88 0.90
CA LEU A 32 1.75 -1.99 0.33
C LEU A 32 0.76 -1.40 1.31
N SER A 33 -0.18 -0.59 0.80
CA SER A 33 -1.37 -0.18 1.54
C SER A 33 -2.63 -0.33 0.72
N TYR A 34 -3.68 -0.82 1.38
CA TYR A 34 -5.01 -1.00 0.83
C TYR A 34 -6.04 -0.24 1.68
N ARG A 35 -6.81 0.64 1.05
CA ARG A 35 -7.90 1.43 1.65
C ARG A 35 -9.20 0.62 1.65
N LEU A 36 -9.59 0.13 2.82
CA LEU A 36 -10.71 -0.80 2.97
C LEU A 36 -12.02 -0.15 2.51
N SER A 37 -12.88 -0.93 1.87
CA SER A 37 -14.27 -0.53 1.66
C SER A 37 -15.09 -0.67 2.95
N GLU A 38 -16.27 -0.07 3.00
CA GLU A 38 -17.19 -0.24 4.13
C GLU A 38 -17.51 -1.72 4.37
N LYS A 39 -17.71 -2.49 3.29
CA LYS A 39 -17.94 -3.94 3.35
C LYS A 39 -16.75 -4.71 3.92
N ASP A 40 -15.53 -4.29 3.60
CA ASP A 40 -14.31 -4.92 4.15
C ASP A 40 -14.18 -4.64 5.64
N VAL A 41 -14.47 -3.39 6.04
CA VAL A 41 -14.51 -2.99 7.45
C VAL A 41 -15.55 -3.80 8.21
N GLU A 42 -16.78 -3.92 7.70
CA GLU A 42 -17.84 -4.72 8.33
C GLU A 42 -17.42 -6.17 8.54
N LYS A 43 -16.80 -6.80 7.54
CA LYS A 43 -16.32 -8.19 7.62
C LYS A 43 -15.18 -8.38 8.62
N ALA A 44 -14.34 -7.36 8.83
CA ALA A 44 -13.17 -7.45 9.70
C ALA A 44 -13.38 -6.86 11.11
N LYS A 45 -14.50 -6.16 11.34
CA LYS A 45 -14.75 -5.37 12.55
C LYS A 45 -14.66 -6.18 13.85
N GLU A 46 -15.03 -7.46 13.83
CA GLU A 46 -14.94 -8.34 15.00
C GLU A 46 -13.49 -8.59 15.47
N TYR A 47 -12.51 -8.39 14.59
CA TYR A 47 -11.09 -8.56 14.88
C TYR A 47 -10.41 -7.26 15.32
N PHE A 48 -11.11 -6.13 15.27
CA PHE A 48 -10.55 -4.82 15.56
C PHE A 48 -10.47 -4.56 17.06
N LYS A 49 -9.29 -4.11 17.50
CA LYS A 49 -8.99 -3.65 18.86
C LYS A 49 -8.92 -2.13 18.86
N GLU A 50 -10.02 -1.49 19.21
CA GLU A 50 -10.15 -0.03 19.16
C GLU A 50 -9.49 0.69 20.35
N ASP A 51 -8.93 -0.04 21.32
CA ASP A 51 -8.34 0.46 22.56
C ASP A 51 -6.85 0.88 22.43
N ASP A 52 -6.25 0.73 21.24
CA ASP A 52 -4.89 1.19 20.99
C ASP A 52 -4.77 2.74 20.97
N LYS A 53 -3.55 3.23 21.20
CA LYS A 53 -3.23 4.65 21.30
C LYS A 53 -3.16 5.30 19.92
N TRP A 54 -3.71 6.50 19.81
CA TRP A 54 -3.51 7.36 18.66
C TRP A 54 -2.05 7.82 18.57
N GLN A 55 -1.49 7.71 17.37
CA GLN A 55 -0.13 8.08 17.00
C GLN A 55 -0.19 9.10 15.87
N SER A 56 0.74 10.06 15.83
CA SER A 56 0.80 11.04 14.75
C SER A 56 1.12 10.35 13.42
N ILE A 57 0.39 10.69 12.36
CA ILE A 57 0.74 10.31 11.00
C ILE A 57 2.03 11.03 10.59
N GLY A 58 2.19 12.31 10.95
CA GLY A 58 3.27 13.16 10.42
C GLY A 58 2.93 13.82 9.08
N ALA A 59 1.66 13.73 8.66
CA ALA A 59 1.05 14.45 7.55
C ALA A 59 -0.43 14.71 7.88
N SER A 60 -1.08 15.62 7.14
CA SER A 60 -2.52 15.90 7.27
C SER A 60 -3.27 15.32 6.07
N VAL A 61 -4.20 14.40 6.35
CA VAL A 61 -5.02 13.69 5.35
C VAL A 61 -6.52 13.72 5.71
N PRO A 62 -7.13 14.91 5.81
CA PRO A 62 -8.51 15.07 6.28
C PRO A 62 -9.55 14.33 5.40
N ASP A 63 -9.28 14.16 4.10
CA ASP A 63 -10.21 13.45 3.20
C ASP A 63 -10.23 11.93 3.45
N LEU A 64 -9.35 11.42 4.32
CA LEU A 64 -9.28 10.02 4.76
C LEU A 64 -9.76 9.83 6.21
N ALA A 65 -10.35 10.85 6.82
CA ALA A 65 -10.84 10.79 8.20
C ALA A 65 -11.77 9.59 8.42
N ASN A 66 -11.58 8.90 9.55
CA ASN A 66 -12.31 7.70 9.95
C ASN A 66 -12.15 6.46 9.03
N GLU A 67 -11.30 6.50 8.00
CA GLU A 67 -11.08 5.34 7.12
C GLU A 67 -10.07 4.34 7.70
N TYR A 68 -10.12 3.11 7.17
CA TYR A 68 -9.28 1.99 7.58
C TYR A 68 -8.37 1.55 6.44
N PHE A 69 -7.14 1.15 6.79
CA PHE A 69 -6.14 0.73 5.83
C PHE A 69 -5.44 -0.53 6.31
N MET A 70 -5.34 -1.54 5.45
CA MET A 70 -4.40 -2.65 5.65
C MET A 70 -3.05 -2.23 5.08
N VAL A 71 -1.98 -2.40 5.85
CA VAL A 71 -0.65 -1.88 5.54
C VAL A 71 0.45 -2.87 5.95
N THR A 72 1.55 -2.90 5.20
CA THR A 72 2.76 -3.63 5.59
C THR A 72 3.47 -2.91 6.74
N GLY A 73 4.09 -3.67 7.65
CA GLY A 73 4.87 -3.13 8.77
C GLY A 73 6.24 -2.59 8.38
N SER A 74 6.76 -1.64 9.16
CA SER A 74 8.12 -1.10 8.97
C SER A 74 9.17 -2.18 9.23
N GLY A 75 10.12 -2.32 8.29
CA GLY A 75 11.19 -3.31 8.36
C GLY A 75 10.73 -4.77 8.18
N LYS A 76 9.43 -5.00 7.90
CA LYS A 76 8.89 -6.33 7.63
C LYS A 76 9.17 -6.73 6.18
N PHE A 77 9.27 -8.04 5.96
CA PHE A 77 9.71 -8.59 4.68
C PHE A 77 8.48 -9.11 3.94
N PHE A 78 8.33 -8.78 2.66
CA PHE A 78 7.23 -9.29 1.82
C PHE A 78 7.16 -10.82 1.84
N ARG A 79 8.32 -11.47 1.78
CA ARG A 79 8.49 -12.93 1.92
C ARG A 79 7.78 -13.53 3.14
N ASN A 80 7.73 -12.79 4.25
CA ASN A 80 7.18 -13.30 5.51
C ASN A 80 5.66 -13.08 5.62
N VAL A 81 5.05 -12.29 4.74
CA VAL A 81 3.62 -11.98 4.80
C VAL A 81 2.78 -13.25 4.64
N ILE A 82 3.13 -14.16 3.72
CA ILE A 82 2.41 -15.43 3.55
C ILE A 82 2.62 -16.40 4.72
N LEU A 83 3.71 -16.25 5.48
CA LEU A 83 4.08 -17.14 6.58
C LEU A 83 3.50 -16.68 7.92
N LYS A 84 3.52 -15.36 8.17
CA LYS A 84 3.08 -14.70 9.41
C LYS A 84 2.46 -13.34 9.08
N PRO A 85 1.25 -13.30 8.49
CA PRO A 85 0.61 -12.04 8.10
C PRO A 85 0.39 -11.08 9.26
N GLU A 86 -0.01 -11.59 10.43
CA GLU A 86 -0.28 -10.81 11.64
C GLU A 86 0.98 -10.21 12.28
N ASP A 87 2.16 -10.74 11.97
CA ASP A 87 3.43 -10.12 12.39
C ASP A 87 3.96 -9.14 11.34
N SER A 88 3.58 -9.31 10.07
CA SER A 88 4.16 -8.58 8.94
C SER A 88 3.29 -7.40 8.47
N THR A 89 2.02 -7.39 8.86
CA THR A 89 1.02 -6.41 8.42
C THR A 89 0.17 -5.93 9.60
N CYS A 90 -0.53 -4.82 9.41
CA CYS A 90 -1.56 -4.36 10.32
C CYS A 90 -2.74 -3.73 9.58
N ILE A 91 -3.84 -3.52 10.31
CA ILE A 91 -4.90 -2.60 9.92
C ILE A 91 -4.82 -1.38 10.84
N ILE A 92 -4.82 -0.19 10.24
CA ILE A 92 -4.90 1.07 10.95
C ILE A 92 -6.25 1.74 10.72
N LYS A 93 -6.64 2.60 11.64
CA LYS A 93 -7.74 3.56 11.51
C LYS A 93 -7.18 4.97 11.55
N VAL A 94 -7.63 5.84 10.67
CA VAL A 94 -7.35 7.29 10.70
C VAL A 94 -8.37 7.98 11.60
N ASP A 95 -7.94 8.95 12.40
CA ASP A 95 -8.82 9.71 13.29
C ASP A 95 -9.76 10.64 12.54
N GLU A 96 -10.65 11.32 13.26
CA GLU A 96 -11.61 12.24 12.67
C GLU A 96 -10.97 13.50 12.06
N THR A 97 -9.72 13.81 12.43
CA THR A 97 -8.99 14.98 11.94
C THR A 97 -8.13 14.68 10.70
N GLY A 98 -7.76 13.41 10.49
CA GLY A 98 -6.82 13.03 9.45
C GLY A 98 -5.35 13.27 9.83
N GLU A 99 -5.03 13.47 11.11
CA GLU A 99 -3.67 13.74 11.58
C GLU A 99 -3.07 12.58 12.38
N LYS A 100 -3.92 11.66 12.86
CA LYS A 100 -3.49 10.53 13.69
C LYS A 100 -4.03 9.22 13.15
N TYR A 101 -3.34 8.15 13.51
CA TYR A 101 -3.79 6.79 13.29
C TYR A 101 -3.65 5.96 14.56
N LYS A 102 -4.39 4.85 14.65
CA LYS A 102 -4.13 3.79 15.62
C LYS A 102 -4.15 2.44 14.92
N ILE A 103 -3.46 1.47 15.48
CA ILE A 103 -3.47 0.10 14.95
C ILE A 103 -4.68 -0.61 15.57
N VAL A 104 -5.54 -1.17 14.74
CA VAL A 104 -6.71 -1.93 15.20
C VAL A 104 -6.54 -3.44 15.01
N TRP A 105 -5.56 -3.89 14.23
CA TRP A 105 -5.24 -5.32 14.08
C TRP A 105 -3.80 -5.51 13.58
N GLY A 106 -3.18 -6.64 13.89
CA GLY A 106 -1.85 -7.03 13.38
C GLY A 106 -0.68 -6.43 14.15
N LEU A 107 0.53 -6.58 13.60
CA LEU A 107 1.82 -6.33 14.27
C LEU A 107 1.89 -6.92 15.68
N VAL A 108 1.54 -8.20 15.81
CA VAL A 108 1.32 -8.87 17.11
C VAL A 108 2.53 -8.93 18.03
N ASN A 109 3.76 -8.87 17.49
CA ASN A 109 5.00 -8.79 18.27
C ASN A 109 5.54 -7.35 18.39
N GLY A 110 4.65 -6.36 18.22
CA GLY A 110 4.99 -4.95 18.18
C GLY A 110 5.53 -4.50 16.82
N GLY A 111 5.97 -3.24 16.78
CA GLY A 111 6.37 -2.54 15.57
C GLY A 111 5.41 -1.40 15.24
N ARG A 112 5.52 -0.91 14.00
CA ARG A 112 4.70 0.17 13.45
C ARG A 112 4.42 -0.09 11.97
N PRO A 113 3.41 0.56 11.36
CA PRO A 113 3.24 0.55 9.90
C PRO A 113 4.52 0.98 9.18
N THR A 114 4.61 0.73 7.87
CA THR A 114 5.71 1.20 7.02
C THR A 114 6.13 2.64 7.36
N SER A 115 7.44 2.92 7.32
CA SER A 115 7.97 4.28 7.56
C SER A 115 7.45 5.30 6.55
N GLU A 116 6.98 4.84 5.41
CA GLU A 116 6.39 5.65 4.34
C GLU A 116 4.87 5.80 4.47
N LEU A 117 4.27 5.42 5.60
CA LEU A 117 2.84 5.58 5.85
C LEU A 117 2.32 6.99 5.50
N PRO A 118 3.01 8.10 5.86
CA PRO A 118 2.54 9.45 5.50
C PRO A 118 2.38 9.60 3.98
N SER A 119 3.39 9.16 3.21
CA SER A 119 3.37 9.20 1.75
C SER A 119 2.27 8.33 1.15
N HIS A 120 2.02 7.14 1.72
CA HIS A 120 0.91 6.29 1.30
C HIS A 120 -0.43 6.98 1.50
N LEU A 121 -0.67 7.55 2.68
CA LEU A 121 -1.94 8.21 2.98
C LEU A 121 -2.13 9.48 2.14
N MET A 122 -1.09 10.28 1.93
CA MET A 122 -1.16 11.44 1.03
C MET A 122 -1.52 11.02 -0.41
N ASN A 123 -0.90 9.95 -0.92
CA ASN A 123 -1.24 9.41 -2.24
C ASN A 123 -2.67 8.86 -2.30
N HIS A 124 -3.13 8.16 -1.26
CA HIS A 124 -4.53 7.71 -1.15
C HIS A 124 -5.50 8.89 -1.19
N GLN A 125 -5.22 9.99 -0.47
CA GLN A 125 -6.07 11.18 -0.49
C GLN A 125 -6.17 11.78 -1.90
N VAL A 126 -5.03 11.98 -2.57
CA VAL A 126 -4.98 12.52 -3.94
C VAL A 126 -5.72 11.60 -4.91
N LYS A 127 -5.46 10.29 -4.87
CA LYS A 127 -6.08 9.32 -5.79
C LYS A 127 -7.55 9.09 -5.50
N LYS A 128 -7.98 9.06 -4.23
CA LYS A 128 -9.40 9.01 -3.84
C LYS A 128 -10.14 10.19 -4.47
N LYS A 129 -9.62 11.41 -4.37
CA LYS A 129 -10.22 12.59 -4.98
C LYS A 129 -10.24 12.53 -6.50
N ALA A 130 -9.12 12.16 -7.12
CA ALA A 130 -8.98 12.11 -8.58
C ALA A 130 -9.84 11.03 -9.25
N THR A 131 -10.14 9.94 -8.54
CA THR A 131 -10.85 8.77 -9.09
C THR A 131 -12.22 8.55 -8.47
N ASN A 132 -12.76 9.57 -7.77
CA ASN A 132 -14.02 9.47 -7.04
C ASN A 132 -14.11 8.22 -6.12
N GLY A 133 -12.99 7.90 -5.47
CA GLY A 133 -12.87 6.79 -4.53
C GLY A 133 -12.70 5.40 -5.14
N GLU A 134 -12.55 5.28 -6.46
CA GLU A 134 -12.32 4.01 -7.14
C GLU A 134 -10.98 3.39 -6.74
N TYR A 135 -9.90 4.16 -6.74
CA TYR A 135 -8.58 3.64 -6.43
C TYR A 135 -8.40 3.46 -4.92
N ARG A 136 -7.87 2.28 -4.54
CA ARG A 136 -7.76 1.82 -3.16
C ARG A 136 -6.42 1.18 -2.82
N VAL A 137 -5.48 1.08 -3.75
CA VAL A 137 -4.17 0.45 -3.53
C VAL A 137 -3.07 1.46 -3.83
N ILE A 138 -2.08 1.54 -2.94
CA ILE A 138 -0.79 2.16 -3.20
C ILE A 138 0.27 1.09 -2.94
N TYR A 139 1.09 0.83 -3.96
CA TYR A 139 2.07 -0.24 -3.96
C TYR A 139 3.41 0.29 -4.45
N HIS A 140 4.43 0.17 -3.61
CA HIS A 140 5.81 0.50 -3.95
C HIS A 140 6.65 -0.77 -3.90
N CYS A 141 7.41 -1.00 -4.95
CA CYS A 141 8.24 -2.17 -5.16
C CYS A 141 9.50 -1.78 -5.94
N HIS A 142 10.51 -2.65 -5.90
CA HIS A 142 11.80 -2.45 -6.56
C HIS A 142 11.88 -3.25 -7.85
N THR A 143 11.13 -2.84 -8.86
CA THR A 143 11.09 -3.51 -10.16
C THR A 143 12.44 -3.40 -10.88
N THR A 144 13.17 -4.52 -10.97
CA THR A 144 14.58 -4.55 -11.39
C THR A 144 14.83 -3.85 -12.73
N ASN A 145 13.98 -4.11 -13.73
CA ASN A 145 14.15 -3.53 -15.06
C ASN A 145 13.83 -2.02 -15.09
N VAL A 146 12.81 -1.56 -14.36
CA VAL A 146 12.49 -0.12 -14.28
C VAL A 146 13.62 0.61 -13.57
N ILE A 147 14.15 0.06 -12.48
CA ILE A 147 15.33 0.60 -11.81
C ILE A 147 16.52 0.65 -12.76
N ALA A 148 16.80 -0.40 -13.54
CA ALA A 148 17.89 -0.37 -14.50
C ALA A 148 17.72 0.74 -15.56
N LEU A 149 16.48 0.96 -16.03
CA LEU A 149 16.16 2.02 -17.00
C LEU A 149 16.48 3.42 -16.46
N THR A 150 16.38 3.69 -15.15
CA THR A 150 16.71 5.01 -14.56
C THR A 150 18.19 5.38 -14.65
N PHE A 151 19.08 4.43 -14.96
CA PHE A 151 20.49 4.70 -15.17
C PHE A 151 20.87 4.92 -16.64
N VAL A 152 19.97 4.60 -17.58
CA VAL A 152 20.27 4.62 -19.02
C VAL A 152 19.34 5.52 -19.83
N LEU A 153 18.15 5.82 -19.32
CA LEU A 153 17.23 6.81 -19.90
C LEU A 153 17.35 8.15 -19.15
N PRO A 154 17.15 9.28 -19.84
CA PRO A 154 16.93 10.56 -19.18
C PRO A 154 15.79 10.47 -18.16
N LEU A 155 15.99 11.03 -16.96
CA LEU A 155 14.96 11.12 -15.92
C LEU A 155 13.94 12.22 -16.27
N ASP A 156 13.21 12.00 -17.35
CA ASP A 156 12.14 12.83 -17.90
C ASP A 156 10.89 11.96 -18.11
N ASP A 157 9.75 12.44 -17.66
CA ASP A 157 8.48 11.70 -17.64
C ASP A 157 7.99 11.35 -19.05
N LYS A 158 8.16 12.26 -20.03
CA LYS A 158 7.77 12.02 -21.43
C LYS A 158 8.64 10.96 -22.08
N VAL A 159 9.96 11.01 -21.84
CA VAL A 159 10.89 10.01 -22.37
C VAL A 159 10.58 8.64 -21.77
N PHE A 160 10.49 8.53 -20.43
CA PHE A 160 10.17 7.26 -19.76
C PHE A 160 8.84 6.67 -20.23
N THR A 161 7.79 7.50 -20.28
CA THR A 161 6.47 7.08 -20.75
C THR A 161 6.53 6.56 -22.18
N ARG A 162 7.19 7.30 -23.07
CA ARG A 162 7.26 6.95 -24.49
C ARG A 162 7.99 5.63 -24.71
N GLU A 163 9.15 5.46 -24.10
CA GLU A 163 9.96 4.24 -24.22
C GLU A 163 9.16 3.02 -23.73
N LEU A 164 8.48 3.11 -22.57
CA LEU A 164 7.66 2.03 -22.06
C LEU A 164 6.44 1.73 -22.95
N TRP A 165 5.80 2.76 -23.52
CA TRP A 165 4.72 2.56 -24.48
C TRP A 165 5.15 1.84 -25.76
N GLU A 166 6.40 2.00 -26.17
CA GLU A 166 6.95 1.31 -27.35
C GLU A 166 7.37 -0.14 -27.06
N MET A 167 7.73 -0.45 -25.80
CA MET A 167 8.18 -1.80 -25.41
C MET A 167 7.07 -2.85 -25.41
N ALA A 168 5.82 -2.47 -25.13
CA ALA A 168 4.68 -3.38 -25.21
C ALA A 168 3.41 -2.66 -25.68
N THR A 169 2.71 -3.25 -26.65
CA THR A 169 1.55 -2.65 -27.30
C THR A 169 0.39 -2.31 -26.37
N GLU A 170 0.33 -2.97 -25.21
CA GLU A 170 -0.70 -2.74 -24.19
C GLU A 170 -0.40 -1.56 -23.26
N CYS A 171 0.86 -1.15 -23.12
CA CYS A 171 1.27 -0.07 -22.22
C CYS A 171 0.50 1.25 -22.42
N PRO A 172 0.31 1.78 -23.65
CA PRO A 172 -0.50 3.00 -23.83
C PRO A 172 -1.99 2.82 -23.51
N VAL A 173 -2.49 1.59 -23.43
CA VAL A 173 -3.87 1.29 -23.01
C VAL A 173 -3.96 1.13 -21.49
N VAL A 174 -2.95 0.52 -20.86
CA VAL A 174 -2.91 0.26 -19.41
C VAL A 174 -2.63 1.53 -18.61
N PHE A 175 -1.72 2.39 -19.09
CA PHE A 175 -1.37 3.66 -18.45
C PHE A 175 -1.30 4.80 -19.49
N PRO A 176 -2.46 5.24 -20.03
CA PRO A 176 -2.53 6.27 -21.07
C PRO A 176 -2.08 7.66 -20.59
N ASP A 177 -2.13 7.92 -19.28
CA ASP A 177 -1.66 9.16 -18.68
C ASP A 177 -0.14 9.20 -18.46
N GLY A 178 0.55 8.08 -18.73
CA GLY A 178 2.00 7.95 -18.58
C GLY A 178 2.48 7.68 -17.15
N ILE A 179 3.78 7.84 -16.93
CA ILE A 179 4.47 7.63 -15.67
C ILE A 179 5.24 8.89 -15.31
N GLY A 180 4.97 9.43 -14.12
CA GLY A 180 5.77 10.53 -13.57
C GLY A 180 7.13 10.05 -13.08
N VAL A 181 8.17 10.85 -13.30
CA VAL A 181 9.54 10.63 -12.81
C VAL A 181 9.87 11.76 -11.83
N VAL A 182 10.46 11.43 -10.68
CA VAL A 182 10.73 12.35 -9.56
C VAL A 182 12.18 12.24 -9.11
#